data_AF-A0A6B8RXG6-F1
#
_entry.id   AF-A0A6B8RXG6-F1
#
_cell.length_a   1.000
_cell.length_b   1.000
_cell.length_c   1.000
_cell.angle_alpha   90.00
_cell.angle_beta   90.00
_cell.angle_gamma   90.00
#
_symmetry.space_group_name_H-M   'P 1'
#
loop_
_entity.id
_entity.type
_entity.pdbx_description
1 polymer ?
#
loop_
_entity_poly.entity_id
_entity_poly.type
_entity_poly.pdbx_seq_one_letter_code
_entity_poly.pdbx_strand_id
1 'polypeptide(L)'
;MVLSEYANESNLDMLKVLKIILLHDIVEIDAGDTYAYGNANLLDKVEKEKKAADRIFGLLPHDQANQFMDIWNEYEDGETAEAKFAQAMDSFMPILHNYKTNGLQWQRLGATREKVLSRNRRIESGSKFLWNYIEGIVNDAVEKAI
;
A
#
# COMPACT_ATOMS: atom_id res chain seq x y z
N MET A 1 -7.43 -16.23 -3.28
CA MET A 1 -6.08 -15.63 -3.33
C MET A 1 -5.42 -15.93 -2.00
N VAL A 2 -4.09 -16.05 -1.90
CA VAL A 2 -3.46 -16.25 -0.58
C VAL A 2 -3.78 -15.05 0.32
N LEU A 3 -4.09 -15.29 1.60
CA LEU A 3 -4.50 -14.31 2.63
C LEU A 3 -5.91 -13.70 2.50
N SER A 4 -6.68 -13.92 1.42
CA SER A 4 -8.02 -13.30 1.29
C SER A 4 -9.01 -13.75 2.36
N GLU A 5 -8.81 -14.93 2.94
CA GLU A 5 -9.57 -15.44 4.09
C GLU A 5 -9.40 -14.63 5.39
N TYR A 6 -8.37 -13.77 5.45
CA TYR A 6 -8.13 -12.88 6.58
C TYR A 6 -8.65 -11.46 6.35
N ALA A 7 -9.30 -11.19 5.22
CA ALA A 7 -9.94 -9.90 4.98
C ALA A 7 -11.05 -9.64 6.01
N ASN A 8 -11.30 -8.37 6.32
CA ASN A 8 -12.44 -7.98 7.16
C ASN A 8 -13.78 -8.35 6.50
N GLU A 9 -13.84 -8.23 5.16
CA GLU A 9 -15.02 -8.57 4.36
C GLU A 9 -14.85 -9.96 3.72
N SER A 10 -15.87 -10.80 3.83
CA SER A 10 -15.81 -12.20 3.37
C SER A 10 -16.08 -12.38 1.87
N ASN A 11 -16.67 -11.39 1.21
CA ASN A 11 -17.14 -11.47 -0.18
C ASN A 11 -16.45 -10.43 -1.08
N LEU A 12 -15.12 -10.38 -1.05
CA LEU A 12 -14.36 -9.49 -1.92
C LEU A 12 -14.39 -9.95 -3.38
N ASP A 13 -14.53 -9.01 -4.31
CA ASP A 13 -14.19 -9.26 -5.72
C ASP A 13 -12.66 -9.31 -5.87
N MET A 14 -12.12 -10.53 -5.85
CA MET A 14 -10.68 -10.72 -5.95
C MET A 14 -10.08 -10.30 -7.30
N LEU A 15 -10.86 -10.34 -8.38
CA LEU A 15 -10.38 -9.85 -9.67
C LEU A 15 -10.21 -8.33 -9.62
N LYS A 16 -11.13 -7.63 -8.94
CA LYS A 16 -11.03 -6.19 -8.72
C LYS A 16 -9.83 -5.83 -7.82
N VAL A 17 -9.64 -6.54 -6.71
CA VAL A 17 -8.44 -6.37 -5.84
C VAL A 17 -7.15 -6.53 -6.64
N LEU A 18 -7.05 -7.57 -7.48
CA LEU A 18 -5.87 -7.80 -8.31
C LEU A 18 -5.64 -6.68 -9.31
N LYS A 19 -6.69 -6.15 -9.93
CA LYS A 19 -6.57 -4.98 -10.81
C LYS A 19 -6.04 -3.77 -10.03
N ILE A 20 -6.64 -3.46 -8.88
CA ILE A 20 -6.18 -2.37 -8.01
C ILE A 20 -4.66 -2.50 -7.72
N ILE A 21 -4.21 -3.66 -7.25
CA ILE A 21 -2.79 -3.90 -6.91
C ILE A 21 -1.89 -3.79 -8.15
N LEU A 22 -2.31 -4.26 -9.32
CA LEU A 22 -1.50 -4.16 -10.54
C LEU A 22 -1.38 -2.72 -11.07
N LEU A 23 -2.36 -1.87 -10.76
CA LEU A 23 -2.50 -0.54 -11.34
C LEU A 23 -2.00 0.59 -10.43
N HIS A 24 -2.06 0.43 -9.11
CA HIS A 24 -1.87 1.53 -8.16
C HIS A 24 -0.57 2.31 -8.35
N ASP A 25 0.56 1.62 -8.54
CA ASP A 25 1.89 2.24 -8.68
C ASP A 25 2.31 2.53 -10.13
N ILE A 26 1.43 2.36 -11.13
CA ILE A 26 1.79 2.71 -12.53
C ILE A 26 2.18 4.19 -12.65
N VAL A 27 1.58 5.05 -11.82
CA VAL A 27 1.88 6.49 -11.77
C VAL A 27 3.32 6.79 -11.35
N GLU A 28 3.99 5.86 -10.65
CA GLU A 28 5.38 6.02 -10.21
C GLU A 28 6.38 5.99 -11.37
N ILE A 29 5.97 5.56 -12.58
CA ILE A 29 6.79 5.67 -13.80
C ILE A 29 7.26 7.12 -14.02
N ASP A 30 6.38 8.11 -13.77
CA ASP A 30 6.72 9.53 -13.88
C ASP A 30 6.92 10.21 -12.52
N ALA A 31 6.08 9.86 -11.53
CA ALA A 31 6.12 10.52 -10.23
C ALA A 31 7.37 10.13 -9.41
N GLY A 32 7.91 8.93 -9.66
CA GLY A 32 8.94 8.28 -8.87
C GLY A 32 8.41 7.73 -7.54
N ASP A 33 9.05 6.68 -7.03
CA ASP A 33 8.74 6.12 -5.71
C ASP A 33 9.10 7.12 -4.59
N THR A 34 8.20 7.27 -3.63
CA THR A 34 8.40 8.08 -2.44
C THR A 34 8.48 7.19 -1.21
N TYR A 35 9.67 7.11 -0.60
CA TYR A 35 9.89 6.27 0.58
C TYR A 35 8.88 6.54 1.70
N ALA A 36 8.22 5.46 2.15
CA ALA A 36 7.06 5.52 3.04
C ALA A 36 7.30 6.18 4.42
N TYR A 37 8.54 6.21 4.93
CA TYR A 37 8.91 6.88 6.19
C TYR A 37 9.76 8.14 5.99
N GLY A 38 9.90 8.61 4.75
CA GLY A 38 10.65 9.81 4.40
C GLY A 38 9.89 11.10 4.72
N ASN A 39 10.59 12.24 4.68
CA ASN A 39 10.01 13.57 4.89
C ASN A 39 9.53 14.20 3.58
N ALA A 40 8.87 13.42 2.71
CA ALA A 40 8.37 13.94 1.45
C ALA A 40 7.20 14.90 1.68
N ASN A 41 7.11 15.95 0.85
CA ASN A 41 5.96 16.83 0.85
C ASN A 41 4.77 16.08 0.22
N LEU A 42 3.80 15.69 1.05
CA LEU A 42 2.63 14.92 0.62
C LEU A 42 1.83 15.62 -0.49
N LEU A 43 1.76 16.96 -0.46
CA LEU A 43 1.05 17.71 -1.50
C LEU A 43 1.75 17.61 -2.86
N ASP A 44 3.08 17.74 -2.87
CA ASP A 44 3.88 17.59 -4.09
C ASP A 44 3.79 16.16 -4.63
N LYS A 45 3.76 15.16 -3.76
CA LYS A 45 3.55 13.75 -4.14
C LYS A 45 2.21 13.57 -4.86
N VAL A 46 1.11 14.01 -4.24
CA VAL A 46 -0.25 13.87 -4.81
C VAL A 46 -0.37 14.59 -6.15
N GLU A 47 0.19 15.80 -6.27
CA GLU A 47 0.17 16.54 -7.55
C GLU A 47 0.96 15.85 -8.65
N LYS A 48 2.11 15.23 -8.32
CA LYS A 48 2.93 14.47 -9.28
C LYS A 48 2.23 13.19 -9.72
N GLU A 49 1.68 12.42 -8.79
CA GLU A 49 0.96 11.18 -9.10
C GLU A 49 -0.28 11.45 -9.94
N LYS A 50 -1.03 12.51 -9.63
CA LYS A 50 -2.19 12.90 -10.45
C LYS A 50 -1.79 13.27 -11.89
N LYS A 51 -0.73 14.07 -12.07
CA LYS A 51 -0.22 14.42 -13.41
C LYS A 51 0.27 13.18 -14.17
N ALA A 52 0.88 12.23 -13.46
CA ALA A 52 1.32 10.96 -14.03
C ALA A 52 0.13 10.10 -14.45
N ALA A 53 -0.91 9.98 -13.62
CA ALA A 53 -2.14 9.26 -13.93
C ALA A 53 -2.82 9.84 -15.19
N ASP A 54 -3.00 11.17 -15.22
CA ASP A 54 -3.61 11.88 -16.35
C ASP A 54 -2.86 11.61 -17.66
N ARG A 55 -1.51 11.65 -17.61
CA ARG A 55 -0.67 11.42 -18.78
C ARG A 55 -0.67 9.94 -19.20
N ILE A 56 -0.41 9.02 -18.27
CA ILE A 56 -0.17 7.60 -18.56
C ILE A 56 -1.48 6.91 -18.96
N PHE A 57 -2.53 7.06 -18.17
CA PHE A 57 -3.83 6.45 -18.50
C PHE A 57 -4.47 7.13 -19.71
N GLY A 58 -4.20 8.42 -19.94
CA GLY A 58 -4.60 9.15 -21.13
C GLY A 58 -3.98 8.65 -22.45
N LEU A 59 -3.00 7.75 -22.41
CA LEU A 59 -2.46 7.09 -23.61
C LEU A 59 -3.39 5.97 -24.14
N LEU A 60 -4.34 5.50 -23.31
CA LEU A 60 -5.24 4.43 -23.65
C LEU A 60 -6.46 4.94 -24.44
N PRO A 61 -7.19 4.05 -25.14
CA PRO A 61 -8.55 4.33 -25.58
C PRO A 61 -9.43 4.89 -24.46
N HIS A 62 -10.35 5.78 -24.78
CA HIS A 62 -11.10 6.57 -23.80
C HIS A 62 -11.83 5.73 -22.75
N ASP A 63 -12.42 4.60 -23.14
CA ASP A 63 -13.10 3.68 -22.22
C ASP A 63 -12.11 3.04 -21.22
N GLN A 64 -10.94 2.63 -21.69
CA GLN A 64 -9.89 2.05 -20.85
C GLN A 64 -9.23 3.10 -19.94
N ALA A 65 -8.97 4.30 -20.47
CA ALA A 65 -8.41 5.42 -19.70
C ALA A 65 -9.30 5.75 -18.49
N ASN A 66 -10.61 5.87 -18.70
CA ASN A 66 -11.56 6.12 -17.62
C ASN A 66 -11.59 4.96 -16.62
N GLN A 67 -11.63 3.71 -17.10
CA GLN A 67 -11.61 2.56 -16.21
C GLN A 67 -10.34 2.51 -15.33
N PHE A 68 -9.17 2.82 -15.89
CA PHE A 68 -7.91 2.78 -15.17
C PHE A 68 -7.82 3.93 -14.16
N MET A 69 -8.30 5.12 -14.54
CA MET A 69 -8.42 6.27 -13.66
C MET A 69 -9.36 5.97 -12.49
N ASP A 70 -10.52 5.35 -12.74
CA ASP A 70 -11.47 4.97 -11.69
C ASP A 70 -10.86 3.95 -10.71
N ILE A 71 -10.14 2.93 -11.22
CA ILE A 71 -9.47 1.93 -10.38
C ILE A 71 -8.35 2.56 -9.55
N TRP A 72 -7.56 3.47 -10.14
CA TRP A 72 -6.50 4.17 -9.44
C TRP A 72 -7.06 5.10 -8.35
N ASN A 73 -8.09 5.90 -8.65
CA ASN A 73 -8.77 6.73 -7.66
C ASN A 73 -9.38 5.88 -6.54
N GLU A 74 -9.98 4.74 -6.86
CA GLU A 74 -10.53 3.82 -5.84
C GLU A 74 -9.44 3.33 -4.88
N TYR A 75 -8.23 3.05 -5.37
CA TYR A 75 -7.09 2.72 -4.50
C TYR A 75 -6.72 3.90 -3.60
N GLU A 76 -6.56 5.10 -4.15
CA GLU A 76 -6.14 6.29 -3.41
C GLU A 76 -7.15 6.68 -2.32
N ASP A 77 -8.45 6.65 -2.66
CA ASP A 77 -9.54 6.98 -1.75
C ASP A 77 -9.64 5.96 -0.59
N GLY A 78 -9.36 4.68 -0.86
CA GLY A 78 -9.29 3.64 0.18
C GLY A 78 -10.63 3.39 0.88
N GLU A 79 -11.76 3.67 0.22
CA GLU A 79 -13.09 3.60 0.84
C GLU A 79 -13.77 2.24 0.67
N THR A 80 -13.57 1.59 -0.49
CA THR A 80 -14.20 0.30 -0.81
C THR A 80 -13.53 -0.85 -0.06
N ALA A 81 -14.24 -1.98 0.07
CA ALA A 81 -13.71 -3.17 0.71
C ALA A 81 -12.47 -3.69 -0.04
N GLU A 82 -12.52 -3.70 -1.37
CA GLU A 82 -11.42 -4.11 -2.23
C GLU A 82 -10.21 -3.18 -2.11
N ALA A 83 -10.42 -1.85 -2.11
CA ALA A 83 -9.33 -0.88 -1.93
C ALA A 83 -8.68 -1.00 -0.56
N LYS A 84 -9.47 -1.10 0.51
CA LYS A 84 -8.96 -1.31 1.87
C LYS A 84 -8.11 -2.58 1.97
N PHE A 85 -8.58 -3.67 1.37
CA PHE A 85 -7.83 -4.91 1.38
C PHE A 85 -6.55 -4.83 0.52
N ALA A 86 -6.61 -4.19 -0.65
CA ALA A 86 -5.44 -3.94 -1.49
C ALA A 86 -4.38 -3.10 -0.77
N GLN A 87 -4.77 -1.97 -0.16
CA GLN A 87 -3.89 -1.13 0.65
C GLN A 87 -3.31 -1.88 1.86
N ALA A 88 -4.09 -2.78 2.47
CA ALA A 88 -3.61 -3.63 3.55
C ALA A 88 -2.53 -4.60 3.06
N MET A 89 -2.69 -5.21 1.88
CA MET A 89 -1.66 -6.07 1.30
C MET A 89 -0.40 -5.30 0.94
N ASP A 90 -0.56 -4.13 0.32
CA ASP A 90 0.54 -3.24 -0.05
C ASP A 90 1.35 -2.80 1.18
N SER A 91 0.68 -2.45 2.28
CA SER A 91 1.38 -2.12 3.54
C SER A 91 1.95 -3.34 4.29
N PHE A 92 1.31 -4.50 4.18
CA PHE A 92 1.73 -5.71 4.89
C PHE A 92 3.06 -6.26 4.37
N MET A 93 3.21 -6.33 3.04
CA MET A 93 4.36 -6.99 2.40
C MET A 93 5.72 -6.35 2.77
N PRO A 94 5.91 -5.02 2.73
CA PRO A 94 7.18 -4.39 3.09
C PRO A 94 7.58 -4.61 4.55
N ILE A 95 6.62 -4.70 5.47
CA ILE A 95 6.89 -4.97 6.89
C ILE A 95 7.37 -6.41 7.06
N LEU A 96 6.65 -7.36 6.48
CA LEU A 96 7.05 -8.77 6.52
C LEU A 96 8.43 -8.95 5.91
N HIS A 97 8.70 -8.31 4.77
CA HIS A 97 10.00 -8.39 4.11
C HIS A 97 11.13 -7.79 4.95
N ASN A 98 10.91 -6.63 5.57
CA ASN A 98 11.88 -6.05 6.51
C ASN A 98 12.18 -7.01 7.66
N TYR A 99 11.15 -7.57 8.28
CA TYR A 99 11.32 -8.52 9.37
C TYR A 99 12.11 -9.77 8.93
N LYS A 100 11.80 -10.34 7.76
CA LYS A 100 12.50 -11.51 7.21
C LYS A 100 13.93 -11.23 6.74
N THR A 101 14.28 -9.96 6.55
CA THR A 101 15.63 -9.51 6.17
C THR A 101 16.38 -8.91 7.36
N ASN A 102 15.99 -9.25 8.60
CA ASN A 102 16.57 -8.71 9.83
C ASN A 102 16.64 -7.17 9.84
N GLY A 103 15.57 -6.52 9.40
CA GLY A 103 15.38 -5.07 9.48
C GLY A 103 16.28 -4.26 8.56
N LEU A 104 16.86 -4.86 7.51
CA LEU A 104 17.84 -4.22 6.66
C LEU A 104 17.46 -2.79 6.21
N GLN A 105 16.22 -2.58 5.73
CA GLN A 105 15.79 -1.23 5.30
C GLN A 105 15.40 -0.35 6.48
N TRP A 106 14.78 -0.90 7.52
CA TRP A 106 14.48 -0.16 8.76
C TRP A 106 15.74 0.44 9.39
N GLN A 107 16.80 -0.35 9.54
CA GLN A 107 18.07 0.10 10.09
C GLN A 107 18.74 1.13 9.19
N ARG A 108 18.82 0.83 7.88
CA ARG A 108 19.45 1.73 6.90
C ARG A 108 18.82 3.12 6.88
N LEU A 109 17.51 3.20 7.09
CA LEU A 109 16.72 4.42 6.95
C LEU A 109 16.25 4.99 8.30
N GLY A 110 16.71 4.41 9.41
CA GLY A 110 16.40 4.87 10.77
C GLY A 110 14.91 4.86 11.09
N ALA A 111 14.18 3.85 10.62
CA ALA A 111 12.76 3.70 10.92
C ALA A 111 12.56 3.37 12.40
N THR A 112 11.60 4.03 13.05
CA THR A 112 11.23 3.75 14.44
C THR A 112 9.96 2.92 14.49
N ARG A 113 9.77 2.14 15.57
CA ARG A 113 8.53 1.41 15.85
C ARG A 113 7.29 2.29 15.64
N GLU A 114 7.30 3.49 16.19
CA GLU A 114 6.18 4.43 16.08
C GLU A 114 5.89 4.83 14.64
N LYS A 115 6.93 5.14 13.84
CA LYS A 115 6.77 5.44 12.40
C LYS A 115 6.25 4.24 11.61
N VAL A 116 6.77 3.04 11.88
CA VAL A 116 6.34 1.81 11.21
C VAL A 116 4.86 1.53 11.48
N LEU A 117 4.42 1.58 12.74
CA LEU A 117 3.04 1.28 13.11
C LEU A 117 2.06 2.37 12.64
N SER A 118 2.38 3.65 12.87
CA SER A 118 1.51 4.76 12.47
C SER A 118 1.26 4.79 10.97
N ARG A 119 2.31 4.64 10.15
CA ARG A 119 2.20 4.67 8.68
C ARG A 119 1.38 3.51 8.12
N ASN A 120 1.45 2.35 8.78
CA ASN A 120 0.85 1.10 8.29
C ASN A 120 -0.47 0.75 8.99
N ARG A 121 -1.03 1.64 9.80
CA ARG A 121 -2.30 1.42 10.48
C ARG A 121 -3.46 1.14 9.51
N ARG A 122 -3.36 1.57 8.24
CA ARG A 122 -4.32 1.25 7.19
C ARG A 122 -4.53 -0.24 6.94
N ILE A 123 -3.59 -1.11 7.36
CA ILE A 123 -3.78 -2.57 7.32
C ILE A 123 -5.03 -2.98 8.10
N GLU A 124 -5.30 -2.35 9.26
CA GLU A 124 -6.43 -2.68 10.13
C GLU A 124 -7.78 -2.53 9.39
N SER A 125 -7.89 -1.54 8.49
CA SER A 125 -9.09 -1.28 7.70
C SER A 125 -9.40 -2.39 6.69
N GLY A 126 -8.38 -3.06 6.14
CA GLY A 126 -8.55 -4.21 5.23
C GLY A 126 -8.54 -5.56 5.95
N SER A 127 -7.79 -5.69 7.04
CA SER A 127 -7.68 -6.91 7.84
C SER A 127 -7.19 -6.62 9.27
N LYS A 128 -8.09 -6.76 10.25
CA LYS A 128 -7.73 -6.71 11.68
C LYS A 128 -6.80 -7.86 12.07
N PHE A 129 -6.99 -9.03 11.47
CA PHE A 129 -6.15 -10.20 11.74
C PHE A 129 -4.70 -9.94 11.36
N LEU A 130 -4.45 -9.44 10.15
CA LEU A 130 -3.10 -9.15 9.68
C LEU A 130 -2.49 -7.97 10.41
N TRP A 131 -3.28 -6.97 10.80
CA TRP A 131 -2.80 -5.88 11.65
C TRP A 131 -2.24 -6.40 12.99
N ASN A 132 -3.01 -7.22 13.71
CA ASN A 132 -2.56 -7.80 14.98
C ASN A 132 -1.28 -8.64 14.81
N TYR A 133 -1.16 -9.37 13.70
CA TYR A 133 0.04 -10.14 13.38
C TYR A 133 1.25 -9.23 13.14
N ILE A 134 1.07 -8.12 12.42
CA ILE A 134 2.11 -7.13 12.16
C ILE A 134 2.55 -6.42 13.46
N GLU A 135 1.62 -6.07 14.34
CA GLU A 135 1.97 -5.51 15.65
C GLU A 135 2.89 -6.45 16.45
N GLY A 136 2.58 -7.75 16.42
CA GLY A 136 3.44 -8.79 17.00
C GLY A 136 4.84 -8.83 16.37
N ILE A 137 4.91 -8.82 15.03
CA ILE A 137 6.19 -8.80 14.29
C ILE A 137 7.03 -7.58 14.66
N VAL A 138 6.43 -6.39 14.71
CA VAL A 138 7.17 -5.15 14.98
C VAL A 138 7.66 -5.14 16.43
N ASN A 139 6.88 -5.65 17.39
CA ASN A 139 7.33 -5.76 18.77
C ASN A 139 8.50 -6.74 18.91
N ASP A 140 8.42 -7.92 18.29
CA ASP A 140 9.51 -8.91 18.29
C ASP A 140 10.78 -8.38 17.59
N ALA A 141 10.64 -7.60 16.51
CA ALA A 141 11.77 -6.93 15.86
C ALA A 141 12.52 -6.00 16.82
N VAL A 142 11.77 -5.19 17.59
CA VAL A 142 12.37 -4.29 18.60
C VAL A 142 13.08 -5.07 19.70
N GLU A 143 12.49 -6.17 20.20
CA GLU A 143 13.13 -7.04 21.19
C GLU A 143 14.45 -7.64 20.68
N LYS A 144 14.53 -7.91 19.37
CA LYS A 144 15.73 -8.43 18.70
C LYS A 144 16.72 -7.33 18.29
N ALA A 145 16.45 -6.07 18.61
CA ALA A 145 17.22 -4.90 18.18
C ALA A 145 17.42 -4.85 16.64
N ILE A 146 16.37 -5.25 15.92
CA ILE A 146 16.27 -5.25 14.46
C ILE A 146 15.72 -3.91 13.96
#